data_AF-A0A0R2JQW7-F1
#
_entry.id   AF-A0A0R2JQW7-F1
#
_cell.length_a   1.000
_cell.length_b   1.000
_cell.length_c   1.000
_cell.angle_alpha   90.00
_cell.angle_beta   90.00
_cell.angle_gamma   90.00
#
_symmetry.space_group_name_H-M   'P 1'
#
loop_
_entity.id
_entity.type
_entity.pdbx_description
1 polymer ?
#
loop_
_entity_poly.entity_id
_entity_poly.type
_entity_poly.pdbx_seq_one_letter_code
_entity_poly.pdbx_strand_id
1 'polypeptide(L)' 'MRKLLQVLAGLSWFGLLCFAGWQIYQGTFGNQMPVFAYNRPQGHLGWGITGAGILTLAAVVWPKGK' A
#
# COMPACT_ATOMS: atom_id res chain seq x y z
N MET A 1 13.62 9.21 20.76
CA MET A 1 13.78 7.92 20.05
C MET A 1 12.51 7.08 19.95
N ARG A 2 11.70 6.94 21.02
CA ARG A 2 10.48 6.09 21.02
C ARG A 2 9.50 6.36 19.87
N LYS A 3 9.24 7.65 19.56
CA LYS A 3 8.35 8.08 18.47
C LYS A 3 8.89 7.73 17.08
N LEU A 4 10.22 7.78 16.88
CA LEU A 4 10.85 7.45 15.60
C LEU A 4 10.67 5.95 15.28
N LEU A 5 10.90 5.09 16.27
CA LEU A 5 10.71 3.65 16.13
C LEU A 5 9.25 3.27 15.83
N GLN A 6 8.29 3.96 16.45
CA GLN A 6 6.86 3.75 16.18
C GLN A 6 6.48 4.15 14.75
N VAL A 7 7.02 5.27 14.25
CA VAL A 7 6.79 5.72 12.87
C VAL A 7 7.41 4.73 11.87
N LEU A 8 8.66 4.30 12.11
CA LEU A 8 9.32 3.32 11.25
C LEU A 8 8.58 1.99 11.25
N ALA A 9 8.11 1.52 12.40
CA ALA A 9 7.31 0.29 12.48
C ALA A 9 6.00 0.40 11.69
N GLY A 10 5.31 1.56 11.78
CA GLY A 10 4.10 1.81 11.00
C GLY A 10 4.34 1.85 9.50
N LEU A 11 5.40 2.53 9.05
CA LEU A 11 5.78 2.60 7.64
C LEU A 11 6.19 1.22 7.09
N SER A 12 6.96 0.45 7.86
CA SER A 12 7.35 -0.91 7.50
C SER A 12 6.14 -1.84 7.38
N TRP A 13 5.19 -1.77 8.31
CA TRP A 13 3.94 -2.53 8.24
C TRP A 13 3.09 -2.15 7.03
N PHE A 14 3.00 -0.85 6.74
CA PHE A 14 2.29 -0.37 5.57
C PHE A 14 2.92 -0.87 4.26
N GLY A 15 4.26 -0.82 4.15
CA GLY A 15 4.99 -1.39 3.01
C GLY A 15 4.73 -2.88 2.83
N LEU A 16 4.67 -3.64 3.93
CA LEU A 16 4.38 -5.08 3.93
C LEU A 16 2.96 -5.39 3.43
N LEU A 17 1.96 -4.60 3.84
CA LEU A 17 0.59 -4.73 3.35
C LEU A 17 0.48 -4.41 1.85
N CYS A 18 1.18 -3.37 1.39
CA CYS A 18 1.22 -3.02 -0.03
C CYS A 18 1.92 -4.11 -0.85
N PHE A 19 2.98 -4.71 -0.33
CA PHE A 19 3.65 -5.84 -0.97
C PHE A 19 2.74 -7.07 -1.06
N ALA A 20 2.12 -7.47 0.04
CA ALA A 20 1.19 -8.61 0.06
C ALA A 20 0.01 -8.40 -0.89
N GLY A 21 -0.62 -7.21 -0.85
CA GLY A 21 -1.72 -6.87 -1.75
C GLY A 21 -1.33 -6.93 -3.23
N TRP A 22 -0.12 -6.46 -3.57
CA TRP A 22 0.41 -6.56 -4.92
C TRP A 22 0.66 -8.00 -5.37
N GLN A 23 1.19 -8.86 -4.49
CA GLN A 23 1.39 -10.29 -4.81
C GLN A 23 0.05 -11.00 -5.05
N ILE A 24 -0.98 -10.70 -4.24
CA ILE A 24 -2.34 -11.23 -4.44
C ILE A 24 -2.90 -10.73 -5.77
N TYR A 25 -2.79 -9.43 -6.06
CA TYR A 25 -3.26 -8.85 -7.32
C TYR A 25 -2.60 -9.51 -8.54
N GLN A 26 -1.29 -9.76 -8.50
CA GLN A 26 -0.60 -10.48 -9.58
C GLN A 26 -1.06 -11.94 -9.69
N GLY A 27 -1.24 -12.64 -8.56
CA GLY A 27 -1.71 -14.02 -8.55
C GLY A 27 -3.16 -14.18 -9.05
N THR A 28 -4.02 -13.19 -8.82
CA THR A 28 -5.45 -13.24 -9.19
C THR A 28 -5.74 -12.60 -10.55
N PHE A 29 -5.10 -11.48 -10.87
CA PHE A 29 -5.41 -10.64 -12.03
C PHE A 29 -4.24 -10.47 -13.02
N GLY A 30 -3.05 -11.02 -12.73
CA GLY A 30 -1.85 -10.85 -13.56
C GLY A 30 -2.02 -11.32 -15.01
N ASN A 31 -2.88 -12.31 -15.25
CA ASN A 31 -3.21 -12.79 -16.60
C ASN A 31 -4.29 -11.96 -17.30
N GLN A 32 -5.07 -11.16 -16.56
CA GLN A 32 -6.17 -10.35 -17.09
C GLN A 32 -5.72 -8.92 -17.45
N MET A 33 -4.66 -8.41 -16.80
CA MET A 33 -4.14 -7.07 -17.07
C MET A 33 -2.61 -7.09 -17.31
N PRO A 34 -2.17 -7.56 -18.49
CA PRO A 34 -0.75 -7.76 -18.80
C PRO A 34 0.07 -6.45 -18.81
N VAL A 35 -0.59 -5.30 -18.96
CA VAL A 35 0.05 -3.96 -18.85
C VAL A 35 0.71 -3.78 -17.48
N PHE A 36 0.15 -4.35 -16.42
CA PHE A 36 0.71 -4.32 -15.07
C PHE A 36 1.65 -5.50 -14.76
N ALA A 37 1.67 -6.53 -15.62
CA ALA A 37 2.49 -7.73 -15.46
C ALA A 37 3.90 -7.57 -16.05
N TYR A 38 4.08 -6.77 -17.11
CA TYR A 38 5.39 -6.46 -17.70
C TYR A 38 6.20 -5.45 -16.87
N ASN A 39 5.51 -4.51 -16.22
CA ASN A 39 6.10 -3.42 -15.44
C ASN A 39 5.95 -3.65 -13.93
N ARG A 40 6.27 -4.87 -13.48
CA ARG A 40 6.11 -5.31 -12.08
C ARG A 40 6.62 -4.32 -11.02
N PRO A 41 7.82 -3.72 -11.14
CA PRO A 41 8.29 -2.77 -10.13
C PRO A 41 7.50 -1.46 -10.11
N GLN A 42 7.04 -0.97 -11.26
CA GLN A 42 6.22 0.25 -11.34
C GLN A 42 4.80 0.01 -10.84
N GLY A 43 4.23 -1.17 -11.09
CA GLY A 43 2.94 -1.57 -10.53
C GLY A 43 2.95 -1.69 -9.00
N HIS A 44 4.06 -2.20 -8.43
CA HIS A 44 4.21 -2.23 -6.97
C HIS A 44 4.25 -0.83 -6.35
N LEU A 45 4.98 0.10 -6.97
CA LEU A 45 5.00 1.51 -6.56
C LEU A 45 3.62 2.17 -6.69
N GLY A 46 2.91 1.94 -7.80
CA GLY A 46 1.56 2.45 -8.01
C GLY A 46 0.55 1.92 -6.99
N TRP A 47 0.66 0.65 -6.62
CA TRP A 47 -0.17 0.05 -5.56
C TRP A 47 0.14 0.66 -4.18
N GLY A 48 1.42 0.89 -3.88
CA GLY A 48 1.85 1.58 -2.67
C GLY A 48 1.31 3.02 -2.57
N ILE A 49 1.38 3.80 -3.65
CA ILE A 49 0.84 5.16 -3.71
C ILE A 49 -0.68 5.16 -3.55
N THR A 50 -1.37 4.24 -4.20
CA THR A 50 -2.84 4.13 -4.11
C THR A 50 -3.28 3.76 -2.69
N GLY A 51 -2.63 2.78 -2.06
CA GLY A 51 -2.90 2.40 -0.68
C GLY A 51 -2.65 3.55 0.30
N ALA A 52 -1.58 4.33 0.08
CA ALA A 52 -1.26 5.48 0.92
C ALA A 52 -2.30 6.59 0.76
N GLY A 53 -2.76 6.83 -0.46
CA GLY A 53 -3.85 7.76 -0.76
C GLY A 53 -5.15 7.38 -0.05
N ILE A 54 -5.55 6.11 -0.10
CA ILE A 54 -6.74 5.60 0.58
C ILE A 54 -6.62 5.77 2.09
N LEU A 55 -5.49 5.39 2.69
CA LEU A 55 -5.28 5.57 4.14
C LEU A 55 -5.26 7.04 4.55
N THR A 56 -4.68 7.91 3.72
CA THR A 56 -4.67 9.36 3.98
C THR A 56 -6.09 9.92 3.93
N LEU A 57 -6.87 9.56 2.92
CA LEU A 57 -8.28 9.96 2.81
C LEU A 57 -9.10 9.42 3.98
N ALA A 58 -8.91 8.15 4.34
CA ALA A 58 -9.57 7.54 5.49
C ALA A 58 -9.22 8.29 6.78
N ALA A 59 -7.95 8.64 7.01
CA ALA A 59 -7.51 9.39 8.18
C ALA A 59 -8.05 10.84 8.22
N VAL A 60 -8.28 11.45 7.05
CA VAL A 60 -8.87 12.79 6.94
C VAL A 60 -10.37 12.76 7.22
N VAL A 61 -11.07 11.75 6.70
CA VAL A 61 -12.53 11.59 6.85
C VAL A 61 -12.90 10.98 8.20
N TRP A 62 -12.00 10.23 8.84
CA TRP A 62 -12.31 9.52 10.07
C TRP A 62 -12.73 10.51 11.17
N PRO A 63 -13.95 10.35 11.73
CA PRO A 63 -14.41 11.22 12.80
C PRO A 63 -13.47 11.05 13.98
N LYS A 64 -12.71 12.11 14.30
CA LYS A 64 -11.90 12.16 15.51
C LYS A 64 -12.88 12.28 16.67
N GLY A 65 -13.15 11.14 17.33
CA GLY A 65 -13.91 11.12 18.57
C GLY A 65 -13.32 12.15 19.53
N LYS A 66 -14.20 13.00 20.09
CA LYS A 66 -13.85 13.95 21.14
C LYS A 66 -13.35 13.20 22.38
#